data_AF-A0A2N3FZJ5-F1
#
_entry.id   AF-A0A2N3FZJ5-F1
#
_cell.length_a   1.000
_cell.length_b   1.000
_cell.length_c   1.000
_cell.angle_alpha   90.00
_cell.angle_beta   90.00
_cell.angle_gamma   90.00
#
_symmetry.space_group_name_H-M   'P 1'
#
loop_
_entity.id
_entity.type
_entity.pdbx_description
1 polymer ?
#
loop_
_entity_poly.entity_id
_entity_poly.type
_entity_poly.pdbx_seq_one_letter_code
_entity_poly.pdbx_strand_id
1 'polypeptide(L)'
;MKQHKVLTTGFGLLIALTGTVGLAACSDNTGGEPAVTVEVNVDIADDLNNARAAVADALAEDDSWAQIMLASDVEHPTVKYGLLVVPYSYSDAASHVQGTITIADGGRFTIKADSAATGETWQIDQDGTITQVTD
;
A
#
# COMPACT_ATOMS: atom_id res chain seq x y z
N MET A 1 22.84 22.08 48.55
CA MET A 1 23.85 21.35 47.74
C MET A 1 24.51 22.34 46.77
N LYS A 2 25.81 22.14 46.53
CA LYS A 2 26.75 23.06 45.87
C LYS A 2 26.56 23.12 44.35
N GLN A 3 27.18 24.15 43.74
CA GLN A 3 27.09 24.65 42.35
C GLN A 3 27.53 23.58 41.30
N HIS A 4 27.28 23.73 39.99
CA HIS A 4 28.15 24.47 39.06
C HIS A 4 27.39 24.90 37.79
N LYS A 5 27.74 26.10 37.31
CA LYS A 5 27.31 26.74 36.07
C LYS A 5 28.55 26.84 35.14
N VAL A 6 28.33 26.82 33.82
CA VAL A 6 29.22 27.25 32.71
C VAL A 6 30.22 26.24 32.10
N LEU A 7 30.10 25.99 30.78
CA LEU A 7 31.12 26.12 29.69
C LEU A 7 30.43 25.65 28.37
N THR A 8 30.12 26.45 27.34
CA THR A 8 30.95 27.30 26.46
C THR A 8 31.86 26.49 25.51
N THR A 9 31.40 26.39 24.25
CA THR A 9 32.15 26.56 22.98
C THR A 9 33.10 25.46 22.44
N GLY A 10 32.90 25.14 21.16
CA GLY A 10 33.89 24.55 20.24
C GLY A 10 33.52 23.12 19.81
N PHE A 11 33.68 22.64 18.58
CA PHE A 11 34.35 23.11 17.37
C PHE A 11 33.90 22.12 16.27
N GLY A 12 33.13 22.55 15.27
CA GLY A 12 33.62 22.62 13.89
C GLY A 12 34.30 21.35 13.36
N LEU A 13 33.57 20.51 12.61
CA LEU A 13 34.16 19.68 11.57
C LEU A 13 33.39 19.83 10.26
N LEU A 14 33.89 20.74 9.42
CA LEU A 14 33.58 20.82 8.00
C LEU A 14 34.08 19.54 7.32
N ILE A 15 33.18 18.78 6.71
CA ILE A 15 33.53 17.88 5.61
C ILE A 15 32.72 18.33 4.41
N ALA A 16 33.37 19.13 3.58
CA ALA A 16 32.94 19.38 2.21
C ALA A 16 33.38 18.19 1.36
N LEU A 17 32.41 17.43 0.86
CA LEU A 17 32.59 16.54 -0.29
C LEU A 17 31.65 17.03 -1.39
N THR A 18 32.24 17.73 -2.35
CA THR A 18 31.66 18.08 -3.63
C THR A 18 31.31 16.80 -4.41
N GLY A 19 30.01 16.57 -4.58
CA GLY A 19 29.44 15.63 -5.53
C GLY A 19 28.10 16.20 -6.01
N THR A 20 28.05 16.62 -7.26
CA THR A 20 26.86 17.21 -7.90
C THR A 20 25.76 16.16 -8.07
N VAL A 21 24.80 16.15 -7.16
CA VAL A 21 23.43 15.68 -7.39
C VAL A 21 22.51 16.68 -6.69
N GLY A 22 21.58 17.27 -7.43
CA GLY A 22 20.77 18.39 -6.98
C GLY A 22 19.86 18.05 -5.80
N LEU A 23 20.34 18.28 -4.58
CA LEU A 23 19.49 18.48 -3.41
C LEU A 23 19.06 19.96 -3.39
N ALA A 24 17.92 20.25 -4.02
CA ALA A 24 17.21 21.48 -3.73
C ALA A 24 16.44 21.32 -2.41
N ALA A 25 16.96 21.99 -1.39
CA ALA A 25 16.24 22.63 -0.29
C ALA A 25 15.17 21.79 0.44
N CYS A 26 15.62 21.09 1.47
CA CYS A 26 14.83 20.87 2.67
C CYS A 26 14.59 22.23 3.35
N SER A 27 13.40 22.79 3.17
CA SER A 27 12.79 23.71 4.12
C SER A 27 11.65 22.95 4.79
N ASP A 28 11.87 22.65 6.06
CA ASP A 28 10.91 22.37 7.12
C ASP A 28 9.44 22.71 6.76
N ASN A 29 8.56 21.70 6.73
CA ASN A 29 7.30 21.64 7.50
C ASN A 29 6.40 20.48 7.04
N THR A 30 6.09 19.56 7.97
CA THR A 30 4.97 18.59 7.96
C THR A 30 5.06 17.36 7.03
N GLY A 31 5.38 16.22 7.67
CA GLY A 31 4.74 14.91 7.54
C GLY A 31 4.09 14.51 6.21
N GLY A 32 4.75 13.58 5.52
CA GLY A 32 4.23 12.88 4.36
C GLY A 32 5.39 12.28 3.58
N GLU A 33 5.87 11.11 4.01
CA GLU A 33 6.78 10.31 3.19
C GLU A 33 6.11 10.05 1.83
N PRO A 34 6.77 10.37 0.70
CA PRO A 34 6.31 9.83 -0.57
C PRO A 34 6.62 8.34 -0.54
N ALA A 35 5.57 7.50 -0.48
CA ALA A 35 5.71 6.09 -0.78
C ALA A 35 6.36 6.00 -2.17
N VAL A 36 7.60 5.51 -2.23
CA VAL A 36 8.24 5.16 -3.49
C VAL A 36 7.52 3.91 -3.97
N THR A 37 6.44 4.11 -4.71
CA THR A 37 5.77 3.04 -5.44
C THR A 37 6.78 2.52 -6.45
N VAL A 38 7.28 1.31 -6.23
CA VAL A 38 7.96 0.55 -7.28
C VAL A 38 6.87 0.25 -8.30
N GLU A 39 6.78 1.08 -9.34
CA GLU A 39 5.91 0.83 -10.49
C GLU A 39 6.44 -0.42 -11.19
N VAL A 40 6.02 -1.58 -10.71
CA VAL A 40 6.07 -2.79 -11.53
C VAL A 40 5.09 -2.52 -12.66
N ASN A 41 5.60 -2.30 -13.87
CA ASN A 41 4.82 -2.02 -15.07
C ASN A 41 4.08 -3.29 -15.52
N VAL A 42 3.10 -3.72 -14.72
CA VAL A 42 2.16 -4.82 -14.97
C VAL A 42 0.88 -4.21 -15.52
N ASP A 43 0.30 -4.83 -16.54
CA ASP A 43 -0.96 -4.41 -17.16
C ASP A 43 -2.15 -4.38 -16.19
N ILE A 44 -2.13 -5.23 -15.16
CA ILE A 44 -3.17 -5.33 -14.13
C ILE A 44 -2.83 -4.58 -12.82
N ALA A 45 -1.81 -3.72 -12.82
CA ALA A 45 -1.39 -3.00 -11.62
C ALA A 45 -2.51 -2.08 -11.06
N ASP A 46 -3.26 -1.41 -11.93
CA ASP A 46 -4.38 -0.55 -11.52
C ASP A 46 -5.52 -1.36 -10.89
N ASP A 47 -5.86 -2.51 -11.48
CA ASP A 47 -6.90 -3.40 -10.95
C ASP A 47 -6.53 -3.90 -9.56
N LEU A 48 -5.28 -4.34 -9.37
CA LEU A 48 -4.76 -4.77 -8.07
C LEU A 48 -4.77 -3.63 -7.05
N ASN A 49 -4.34 -2.43 -7.43
CA ASN A 49 -4.34 -1.27 -6.54
C ASN A 49 -5.75 -0.83 -6.13
N ASN A 50 -6.70 -0.85 -7.06
CA ASN A 50 -8.09 -0.52 -6.79
C ASN A 50 -8.74 -1.57 -5.86
N ALA A 51 -8.43 -2.86 -6.07
CA ALA A 51 -8.90 -3.93 -5.18
C ALA A 51 -8.32 -3.76 -3.77
N ARG A 52 -7.02 -3.47 -3.67
CA ARG A 52 -6.33 -3.20 -2.40
C ARG A 52 -6.95 -2.02 -1.68
N ALA A 53 -7.22 -0.92 -2.39
CA ALA A 53 -7.85 0.26 -1.83
C ALA A 53 -9.24 -0.07 -1.26
N ALA A 54 -10.07 -0.80 -2.02
CA ALA A 54 -11.40 -1.20 -1.57
C ALA A 54 -11.37 -2.04 -0.27
N VAL A 55 -10.40 -2.96 -0.15
CA VAL A 55 -10.19 -3.75 1.08
C VAL A 55 -9.65 -2.88 2.22
N ALA A 56 -8.67 -2.01 1.94
CA ALA A 56 -8.07 -1.14 2.94
C ALA A 56 -9.07 -0.13 3.52
N ASP A 57 -9.93 0.45 2.67
CA ASP A 57 -10.99 1.38 3.09
C ASP A 57 -12.01 0.67 3.98
N ALA A 58 -12.42 -0.54 3.60
CA ALA A 58 -13.29 -1.38 4.42
C ALA A 58 -12.70 -1.70 5.80
N LEU A 59 -11.41 -2.03 5.86
CA LEU A 59 -10.71 -2.30 7.12
C LEU A 59 -10.44 -1.04 7.96
N ALA A 60 -10.35 0.12 7.33
CA ALA A 60 -10.22 1.40 8.04
C ALA A 60 -11.54 1.79 8.74
N GLU A 61 -12.69 1.37 8.20
CA GLU A 61 -13.99 1.53 8.85
C GLU A 61 -14.21 0.52 9.97
N ASP A 62 -13.87 -0.74 9.73
CA ASP A 62 -13.98 -1.84 10.70
C ASP A 62 -12.91 -2.91 10.43
N ASP A 63 -11.97 -3.08 11.36
CA ASP A 63 -10.85 -4.02 11.22
C ASP A 63 -11.17 -5.44 11.74
N SER A 64 -12.42 -5.70 12.17
CA SER A 64 -12.82 -6.98 12.75
C SER A 64 -13.18 -8.05 11.71
N TRP A 65 -13.18 -7.70 10.41
CA TRP A 65 -13.52 -8.61 9.33
C TRP A 65 -12.42 -9.65 9.08
N ALA A 66 -12.74 -10.92 9.28
CA ALA A 66 -11.86 -12.02 8.88
C ALA A 66 -11.84 -12.26 7.35
N GLN A 67 -12.90 -11.84 6.65
CA GLN A 67 -13.06 -12.02 5.21
C GLN A 67 -13.85 -10.86 4.60
N ILE A 68 -13.42 -10.41 3.42
CA ILE A 68 -14.07 -9.36 2.63
C ILE A 68 -14.33 -9.92 1.22
N MET A 69 -15.54 -9.74 0.71
CA MET A 69 -15.93 -10.17 -0.63
C MET A 69 -16.03 -8.96 -1.56
N LEU A 70 -15.17 -8.93 -2.58
CA LEU A 70 -15.22 -7.99 -3.69
C LEU A 70 -16.27 -8.48 -4.69
N ALA A 71 -17.26 -7.64 -4.98
CA ALA A 71 -18.32 -7.98 -5.91
C ALA A 71 -18.73 -6.77 -6.77
N SER A 72 -19.04 -7.00 -8.03
CA SER A 72 -19.47 -5.96 -8.97
C SER A 72 -20.99 -5.75 -9.00
N ASP A 73 -21.76 -6.62 -8.32
CA ASP A 73 -23.23 -6.59 -8.28
C ASP A 73 -23.81 -5.70 -7.16
N VAL A 74 -22.94 -5.00 -6.43
CA VAL A 74 -23.32 -4.08 -5.36
C VAL A 74 -22.82 -2.67 -5.66
N GLU A 75 -23.61 -1.66 -5.34
CA GLU A 75 -23.24 -0.24 -5.54
C GLU A 75 -22.59 0.37 -4.28
N HIS A 76 -22.84 -0.22 -3.12
CA HIS A 76 -22.36 0.25 -1.82
C HIS A 76 -21.89 -0.93 -0.96
N PRO A 77 -20.90 -0.72 -0.07
CA PRO A 77 -20.51 -1.73 0.91
C PRO A 77 -21.73 -2.22 1.71
N THR A 78 -21.90 -3.53 1.82
CA THR A 78 -23.04 -4.15 2.50
C THR A 78 -22.65 -5.44 3.17
N VAL A 79 -23.38 -5.84 4.23
CA VAL A 79 -23.13 -7.10 4.92
C VAL A 79 -24.14 -8.14 4.44
N LYS A 80 -23.67 -9.21 3.80
CA LYS A 80 -24.49 -10.36 3.40
C LYS A 80 -23.99 -11.63 4.08
N TYR A 81 -24.87 -12.34 4.78
CA TYR A 81 -24.54 -13.59 5.48
C TYR A 81 -23.39 -13.48 6.50
N GLY A 82 -23.20 -12.31 7.10
CA GLY A 82 -22.09 -12.05 8.03
C GLY A 82 -20.73 -11.82 7.35
N LEU A 83 -20.69 -11.65 6.03
CA LEU A 83 -19.51 -11.22 5.28
C LEU A 83 -19.71 -9.80 4.78
N LEU A 84 -18.66 -8.99 4.87
CA LEU A 84 -18.63 -7.69 4.23
C LEU A 84 -18.46 -7.87 2.72
N VAL A 85 -19.37 -7.29 1.96
CA VAL A 85 -19.34 -7.25 0.50
C VAL A 85 -19.05 -5.83 0.07
N VAL A 86 -17.97 -5.64 -0.68
CA VAL A 86 -17.48 -4.33 -1.11
C VAL A 86 -17.60 -4.22 -2.64
N PRO A 87 -18.12 -3.11 -3.17
CA PRO A 87 -18.21 -2.87 -4.60
C PRO A 87 -16.83 -2.85 -5.23
N TYR A 88 -16.61 -3.71 -6.22
CA TYR A 88 -15.38 -3.72 -7.00
C TYR A 88 -15.61 -4.33 -8.38
N SER A 89 -15.01 -3.73 -9.39
CA SER A 89 -14.94 -4.24 -10.76
C SER A 89 -13.52 -4.09 -11.28
N TYR A 90 -13.04 -5.11 -11.98
CA TYR A 90 -11.76 -5.09 -12.66
C TYR A 90 -11.92 -4.73 -14.15
N SER A 91 -10.85 -4.23 -14.75
CA SER A 91 -10.78 -3.84 -16.15
C SER A 91 -10.60 -5.04 -17.10
N ASP A 92 -10.69 -4.78 -18.41
CA ASP A 92 -10.41 -5.80 -19.44
C ASP A 92 -8.94 -6.27 -19.46
N ALA A 93 -8.04 -5.59 -18.74
CA ALA A 93 -6.65 -6.03 -18.58
C ALA A 93 -6.55 -7.28 -17.69
N ALA A 94 -7.48 -7.48 -16.76
CA ALA A 94 -7.53 -8.65 -15.89
C ALA A 94 -8.55 -9.66 -16.41
N SER A 95 -8.14 -10.93 -16.51
CA SER A 95 -9.08 -12.02 -16.81
C SER A 95 -9.82 -12.51 -15.56
N HIS A 96 -9.21 -12.32 -14.38
CA HIS A 96 -9.79 -12.70 -13.10
C HIS A 96 -9.18 -11.84 -11.98
N VAL A 97 -9.97 -11.48 -10.98
CA VAL A 97 -9.50 -10.94 -9.69
C VAL A 97 -10.14 -11.76 -8.57
N GLN A 98 -9.35 -12.07 -7.55
CA GLN A 98 -9.79 -12.82 -6.39
C GLN A 98 -10.96 -12.10 -5.70
N GLY A 99 -12.14 -12.72 -5.73
CA GLY A 99 -13.36 -12.14 -5.14
C GLY A 99 -13.39 -12.20 -3.62
N THR A 100 -12.93 -13.29 -3.00
CA THR A 100 -12.94 -13.42 -1.53
C THR A 100 -11.54 -13.24 -0.97
N ILE A 101 -11.35 -12.17 -0.20
CA ILE A 101 -10.08 -11.81 0.43
C ILE A 101 -10.11 -12.25 1.88
N THR A 102 -9.14 -13.06 2.28
CA THR A 102 -8.95 -13.46 3.68
C THR A 102 -8.06 -12.45 4.37
N ILE A 103 -8.51 -11.96 5.51
CA ILE A 103 -7.77 -11.03 6.36
C ILE A 103 -7.12 -11.85 7.47
N ALA A 104 -5.80 -11.89 7.48
CA ALA A 104 -5.02 -12.52 8.52
C ALA A 104 -4.87 -11.58 9.73
N ASP A 105 -4.46 -12.15 10.87
CA ASP A 105 -4.20 -11.38 12.09
C ASP A 105 -3.31 -10.16 11.82
N GLY A 106 -3.80 -9.02 12.32
CA GLY A 106 -3.17 -7.70 12.12
C GLY A 106 -3.52 -7.03 10.78
N GLY A 107 -4.64 -7.38 10.16
CA GLY A 107 -5.13 -6.71 8.94
C GLY A 107 -4.32 -7.03 7.67
N ARG A 108 -3.54 -8.11 7.68
CA ARG A 108 -2.68 -8.49 6.55
C ARG A 108 -3.50 -9.25 5.52
N PHE A 109 -3.32 -8.94 4.24
CA PHE A 109 -4.03 -9.61 3.16
C PHE A 109 -3.22 -9.58 1.87
N THR A 110 -3.56 -10.48 0.96
CA THR A 110 -3.06 -10.49 -0.41
C THR A 110 -4.23 -10.66 -1.36
N ILE A 111 -4.18 -9.98 -2.50
CA ILE A 111 -5.17 -10.10 -3.57
C ILE A 111 -4.45 -10.60 -4.82
N LYS A 112 -5.00 -11.65 -5.43
CA LYS A 112 -4.50 -12.20 -6.69
C LYS A 112 -5.33 -11.74 -7.88
N ALA A 113 -4.68 -11.54 -9.01
CA ALA A 113 -5.33 -11.27 -10.28
C ALA A 113 -4.54 -11.89 -11.43
N ASP A 114 -5.25 -12.29 -12.48
CA ASP A 114 -4.68 -12.88 -13.68
C ASP A 114 -4.69 -11.84 -14.81
N SER A 115 -3.55 -11.67 -15.47
CA SER A 115 -3.43 -10.80 -16.65
C SER A 115 -4.11 -11.46 -17.85
N ALA A 116 -5.05 -10.74 -18.47
CA ALA A 116 -5.68 -11.18 -19.71
C ALA A 116 -4.71 -11.16 -20.90
N ALA A 117 -3.70 -10.28 -20.87
CA ALA A 117 -2.72 -10.13 -21.95
C ALA A 117 -1.66 -11.24 -21.94
N THR A 118 -1.19 -11.63 -20.76
CA THR A 118 -0.06 -12.55 -20.60
C THR A 118 -0.46 -13.92 -20.06
N GLY A 119 -1.60 -14.03 -19.39
CA GLY A 119 -2.03 -15.22 -18.66
C GLY A 119 -1.26 -15.42 -17.34
N GLU A 120 -0.42 -14.48 -16.93
CA GLU A 120 0.34 -14.56 -15.69
C GLU A 120 -0.52 -14.14 -14.49
N THR A 121 -0.33 -14.84 -13.36
CA THR A 121 -0.95 -14.47 -12.08
C THR A 121 -0.02 -13.55 -11.31
N TRP A 122 -0.57 -12.43 -10.85
CA TRP A 122 0.10 -11.45 -10.01
C TRP A 122 -0.65 -11.32 -8.69
N GLN A 123 0.07 -10.91 -7.65
CA GLN A 123 -0.51 -10.62 -6.35
C GLN A 123 -0.05 -9.27 -5.84
N ILE A 124 -0.91 -8.59 -5.09
CA ILE A 124 -0.59 -7.39 -4.33
C ILE A 124 -0.79 -7.66 -2.84
N ASP A 125 0.12 -7.18 -1.99
CA ASP A 125 -0.03 -7.21 -0.54
C ASP A 125 -0.68 -5.92 0.01
N GLN A 126 -0.92 -5.88 1.33
CA GLN A 126 -1.52 -4.71 1.99
C GLN A 126 -0.70 -3.43 1.81
N ASP A 127 0.62 -3.56 1.63
CA ASP A 127 1.57 -2.45 1.52
C ASP A 127 1.67 -1.91 0.08
N GLY A 128 1.02 -2.58 -0.88
CA GLY A 128 1.04 -2.21 -2.30
C GLY A 128 2.19 -2.84 -3.09
N THR A 129 2.88 -3.83 -2.52
CA THR A 129 3.92 -4.56 -3.25
C THR A 129 3.27 -5.54 -4.21
N ILE A 130 3.53 -5.37 -5.50
CA ILE A 130 3.07 -6.28 -6.55
C ILE A 130 4.18 -7.29 -6.86
N THR A 131 3.85 -8.57 -6.82
CA THR A 131 4.76 -9.67 -7.15
C THR A 131 4.10 -10.69 -8.05
N GLN A 132 4.85 -11.26 -9.00
CA GLN A 132 4.37 -12.38 -9.81
C GLN A 132 4.23 -13.64 -8.94
N VAL A 133 3.15 -14.38 -9.12
CA VAL A 133 2.97 -15.69 -8.49
C VAL A 133 3.58 -16.74 -9.42
N THR A 134 4.65 -17.39 -8.96
CA THR A 134 5.28 -18.52 -9.65
C THR A 134 4.91 -19.82 -8.92
N ASP A 135 4.36 -20.80 -9.64
CA ASP A 135 4.15 -22.16 -9.16
C ASP A 135 5.46 -22.97 -9.01
#